data_AF-A0A5C6VEZ8-F1
#
_entry.id   AF-A0A5C6VEZ8-F1
#
_cell.length_a   1.000
_cell.length_b   1.000
_cell.length_c   1.000
_cell.angle_alpha   90.00
_cell.angle_beta   90.00
_cell.angle_gamma   90.00
#
_symmetry.space_group_name_H-M   'P 1'
#
loop_
_entity.id
_entity.type
_entity.pdbx_description
1 polymer ?
#
loop_
_entity_poly.entity_id
_entity_poly.type
_entity_poly.pdbx_seq_one_letter_code
_entity_poly.pdbx_strand_id
1 'polypeptide(L)' 'MDLEQQLGNLRLADEHIARGRRLIEHQLQTVHKLKLKGDDADSAITLLQEMRVSLEAMMEHRAVIEETIAMIRIGKR' A
#
# COMPACT_ATOMS: atom_id res chain seq x y z
N MET A 1 -18.63 12.72 -11.96
CA MET A 1 -17.55 11.78 -11.62
C MET A 1 -17.46 10.79 -12.76
N ASP A 2 -16.29 10.68 -13.41
CA ASP A 2 -16.13 9.86 -14.62
C ASP A 2 -15.59 8.45 -14.30
N LEU A 3 -16.09 7.45 -15.02
CA LEU A 3 -15.72 6.05 -14.82
C LEU A 3 -14.28 5.79 -15.24
N GLU A 4 -13.82 6.40 -16.34
CA GLU A 4 -12.43 6.22 -16.81
C GLU A 4 -11.45 6.82 -15.80
N GLN A 5 -11.77 8.00 -15.24
CA GLN A 5 -10.99 8.60 -14.17
C GLN A 5 -10.83 7.66 -12.97
N GLN A 6 -11.92 7.04 -12.50
CA GLN A 6 -11.85 6.15 -11.33
C GLN A 6 -11.08 4.85 -11.61
N LEU A 7 -11.19 4.31 -12.83
CA LEU A 7 -10.36 3.18 -13.26
C LEU A 7 -8.87 3.54 -13.29
N GLY A 8 -8.54 4.77 -13.74
CA GLY A 8 -7.18 5.31 -13.66
C GLY A 8 -6.67 5.41 -12.22
N ASN A 9 -7.50 5.92 -11.31
CA ASN A 9 -7.17 5.99 -9.87
C ASN A 9 -6.95 4.60 -9.27
N LEU A 10 -7.77 3.61 -9.64
CA LEU A 10 -7.62 2.23 -9.16
C LEU A 10 -6.28 1.64 -9.58
N ARG A 11 -5.90 1.80 -10.85
CA ARG A 11 -4.60 1.32 -11.35
C ARG A 11 -3.43 1.99 -10.61
N LEU A 12 -3.51 3.30 -10.38
CA LEU A 12 -2.48 4.02 -9.64
C LEU A 12 -2.39 3.53 -8.18
N ALA A 13 -3.52 3.27 -7.53
CA ALA A 13 -3.56 2.69 -6.19
C ALA A 13 -2.89 1.30 -6.16
N ASP A 14 -3.17 0.45 -7.15
CA ASP A 14 -2.54 -0.87 -7.29
C ASP A 14 -1.01 -0.76 -7.44
N GLU A 15 -0.53 0.17 -8.27
CA GLU A 15 0.91 0.43 -8.46
C GLU A 15 1.59 0.88 -7.15
N HIS A 16 0.95 1.78 -6.40
CA HIS A 16 1.46 2.25 -5.11
C HIS A 16 1.48 1.14 -4.06
N ILE A 17 0.43 0.32 -3.97
CA ILE A 17 0.37 -0.85 -3.07
C ILE A 17 1.48 -1.84 -3.42
N ALA A 18 1.67 -2.14 -4.71
CA ALA A 18 2.72 -3.05 -5.16
C ALA A 18 4.12 -2.51 -4.82
N ARG A 19 4.34 -1.19 -4.96
CA ARG A 19 5.59 -0.54 -4.54
C ARG A 19 5.78 -0.61 -3.02
N GLY A 20 4.74 -0.33 -2.24
CA GLY A 20 4.77 -0.41 -0.78
C GLY A 20 5.15 -1.80 -0.27
N ARG A 21 4.57 -2.85 -0.88
CA ARG A 21 4.92 -4.26 -0.57
C ARG A 21 6.40 -4.56 -0.80
N ARG A 22 6.95 -4.14 -1.95
CA ARG A 22 8.39 -4.33 -2.24
C ARG A 22 9.29 -3.59 -1.25
N LEU A 23 8.91 -2.38 -0.84
CA LEU A 23 9.68 -1.62 0.15
C LEU A 23 9.65 -2.31 1.53
N ILE A 24 8.49 -2.84 1.94
CA ILE A 24 8.36 -3.61 3.18
C ILE A 24 9.24 -4.86 3.15
N GLU A 25 9.26 -5.58 2.03
CA GLU A 25 10.11 -6.77 1.86
C GLU A 25 11.61 -6.41 1.97
N HIS A 26 12.02 -5.33 1.32
CA HIS A 26 13.39 -4.82 1.45
C HIS A 26 13.71 -4.44 2.91
N GLN A 27 12.79 -3.76 3.60
CA GLN A 27 12.99 -3.35 4.99
C GLN A 27 13.07 -4.55 5.95
N LEU A 28 12.31 -5.62 5.71
CA LEU A 28 12.44 -6.87 6.44
C LEU A 28 13.85 -7.47 6.30
N GLN A 29 14.41 -7.45 5.08
CA GLN A 29 15.78 -7.92 4.84
C GLN A 29 16.81 -7.05 5.58
N THR A 30 16.60 -5.73 5.63
CA THR A 30 17.45 -4.80 6.40
C THR A 30 17.42 -5.13 7.90
N VAL A 31 16.22 -5.27 8.49
CA VAL A 31 16.06 -5.63 9.91
C VAL A 31 16.74 -6.98 10.21
N HIS A 32 16.57 -7.97 9.33
CA HIS A 32 17.21 -9.27 9.49
C HIS A 32 18.75 -9.17 9.48
N LYS A 33 19.31 -8.41 8.54
CA LYS A 33 20.76 -8.17 8.46
C LYS A 33 21.33 -7.47 9.68
N LEU A 34 20.65 -6.46 10.22
CA LEU A 34 21.06 -5.75 11.44
C LEU A 34 21.09 -6.71 12.63
N LYS A 35 20.01 -7.48 12.82
CA LYS A 35 19.93 -8.47 13.90
C LYS A 35 21.02 -9.54 13.84
N LEU A 36 21.33 -10.03 12.64
CA LEU A 36 22.41 -11.02 12.45
C LEU A 36 23.79 -10.48 12.80
N LYS A 37 24.02 -9.17 12.59
CA LYS A 37 25.29 -8.52 12.93
C LYS A 37 25.39 -8.13 14.41
N GLY A 38 24.30 -8.25 15.16
CA GLY A 38 24.21 -7.73 16.53
C GLY A 38 24.11 -6.20 16.58
N ASP A 39 23.80 -5.56 15.44
CA ASP A 39 23.58 -4.12 15.35
C ASP A 39 22.20 -3.77 15.92
N ASP A 40 22.05 -2.52 16.41
CA ASP A 40 20.74 -1.99 16.76
C ASP A 40 19.81 -1.96 15.54
N ALA A 41 18.62 -2.52 15.72
CA ALA A 41 17.60 -2.65 14.68
C ALA A 41 16.30 -1.90 15.02
N ASP A 42 16.24 -1.19 16.15
CA ASP A 42 14.99 -0.62 16.67
C ASP A 42 14.41 0.42 15.71
N SER A 43 15.24 1.36 15.23
CA SER A 43 14.83 2.35 14.21
C SER A 43 14.30 1.69 12.93
N ALA A 44 14.93 0.59 12.51
CA ALA A 44 14.53 -0.13 11.30
C ALA A 44 13.21 -0.89 11.50
N ILE A 45 12.94 -1.38 12.71
CA ILE A 45 11.68 -2.03 13.10
C ILE A 45 10.55 -1.00 13.18
N THR A 46 10.79 0.17 13.77
CA THR A 46 9.81 1.26 13.82
C THR A 46 9.39 1.68 12.42
N LEU A 47 10.37 1.94 11.54
CA LEU A 47 10.09 2.28 10.14
C LEU A 47 9.27 1.17 9.45
N LEU A 48 9.59 -0.10 9.69
CA LEU A 48 8.83 -1.23 9.13
C LEU A 48 7.37 -1.21 9.59
N GLN A 49 7.09 -0.85 10.84
CA GLN A 49 5.72 -0.74 11.35
C GLN A 49 4.97 0.41 10.68
N GLU A 50 5.59 1.58 10.58
CA GLU A 50 4.99 2.75 9.89
C GLU A 50 4.66 2.43 8.42
N MET A 51 5.56 1.74 7.72
CA MET A 51 5.33 1.31 6.34
C MET A 51 4.14 0.35 6.21
N ARG A 52 3.94 -0.55 7.19
CA ARG A 52 2.79 -1.47 7.21
C ARG A 52 1.48 -0.72 7.41
N VAL A 53 1.44 0.22 8.35
CA VAL A 53 0.28 1.09 8.58
C VAL A 53 -0.05 1.90 7.33
N SER A 54 0.97 2.46 6.67
CA SER A 54 0.77 3.20 5.41
C SER A 54 0.23 2.30 4.29
N LEU A 55 0.73 1.06 4.17
CA LEU A 55 0.22 0.10 3.18
C LEU A 55 -1.24 -0.28 3.45
N GLU A 56 -1.61 -0.46 4.71
CA GLU A 56 -2.99 -0.75 5.12
C GLU A 56 -3.94 0.40 4.71
N ALA A 57 -3.58 1.64 5.02
CA ALA A 57 -4.35 2.82 4.60
C ALA A 57 -4.48 2.93 3.06
N MET A 58 -3.44 2.55 2.30
CA MET A 58 -3.53 2.49 0.83
C MET A 58 -4.51 1.41 0.35
N MET A 59 -4.55 0.25 1.02
CA MET A 59 -5.48 -0.83 0.70
C MET A 59 -6.93 -0.44 1.02
N GLU A 60 -7.16 0.28 2.11
CA GLU A 60 -8.48 0.84 2.44
C GLU A 60 -8.93 1.87 1.38
N HIS A 61 -8.04 2.79 1.00
CA HIS A 61 -8.35 3.76 -0.06
C HIS A 61 -8.67 3.09 -1.40
N ARG A 62 -7.97 2.00 -1.75
CA ARG A 62 -8.29 1.19 -2.93
C ARG A 62 -9.71 0.63 -2.88
N ALA A 63 -10.16 0.13 -1.73
CA ALA A 63 -11.52 -0.39 -1.56
C ALA A 63 -12.58 0.71 -1.79
N VAL A 64 -12.34 1.93 -1.27
CA VAL A 64 -13.24 3.08 -1.50
C VAL A 64 -13.35 3.43 -2.99
N ILE A 65 -12.26 3.34 -3.76
CA ILE A 65 -12.30 3.55 -5.22
C ILE A 65 -13.14 2.46 -5.89
N GLU A 66 -13.01 1.20 -5.48
CA GLU A 66 -13.80 0.10 -6.04
C GLU A 66 -15.31 0.27 -5.76
N GLU A 67 -15.68 0.65 -4.54
CA GLU A 67 -17.06 0.99 -4.17
C GLU A 67 -17.60 2.14 -5.03
N THR A 68 -16.79 3.17 -5.24
CA THR A 68 -17.13 4.32 -6.09
C THR A 68 -17.39 3.90 -7.54
N ILE A 69 -16.53 3.04 -8.10
CA ILE A 69 -16.71 2.46 -9.45
C ILE A 69 -18.01 1.66 -9.53
N ALA A 70 -18.31 0.84 -8.51
CA ALA A 70 -19.53 0.04 -8.46
C ALA A 70 -20.78 0.93 -8.48
N MET A 71 -20.81 1.99 -7.67
CA MET A 71 -21.91 2.96 -7.67
C MET A 71 -22.12 3.62 -9.03
N ILE A 72 -21.04 4.06 -9.70
CA ILE A 72 -21.12 4.67 -11.04
C ILE A 72 -21.69 3.68 -12.06
N ARG A 73 -21.31 2.40 -11.99
CA ARG A 73 -21.81 1.36 -12.91
C ARG A 73 -23.29 1.07 -12.70
N ILE A 74 -23.77 1.07 -11.46
CA ILE A 74 -25.20 0.87 -11.16
C ILE A 74 -26.02 2.05 -11.65
N GLY A 75 -25.58 3.29 -11.40
CA GLY A 75 -26.31 4.50 -11.82
C GLY A 75 -26.32 4.76 -13.34
N LYS A 76 -25.56 3.98 -14.12
CA LYS A 76 -25.58 4.01 -15.59
C LYS A 76 -26.48 2.93 -16.22
N ARG A 77 -27.13 2.08 -15.42
CA ARG A 77 -28.20 1.17 -15.86
C ARG A 77 -29.56 1.83 -15.71
#